data_AF-A0A3P6STC4-F1
#
_entry.id   AF-A0A3P6STC4-F1
#
_cell.length_a   1.000
_cell.length_b   1.000
_cell.length_c   1.000
_cell.angle_alpha   90.00
_cell.angle_beta   90.00
_cell.angle_gamma   90.00
#
_symmetry.space_group_name_H-M   'P 1'
#
loop_
_entity.id
_entity.type
_entity.pdbx_description
1 polymer ?
#
loop_
_entity_poly.entity_id
_entity_poly.type
_entity_poly.pdbx_seq_one_letter_code
_entity_poly.pdbx_strand_id
1 'polypeptide(L)'
;MKRLLPVGLNVFGGRELDIVQQTKEKFLAKENEEKIREFIRSLLDIPVKNDPTDKNAWQLNLYRKIGKSQMRGKEEMTHDGVVEKIINMGQVVAILHVVSLLLDYSFSDTVLLL
;
A
#
# COMPACT_ATOMS: atom_id res chain seq x y z
N MET A 1 -8.13 17.51 -0.90
CA MET A 1 -7.66 17.06 0.44
C MET A 1 -6.62 15.97 0.25
N LYS A 2 -5.45 16.09 0.88
CA LYS A 2 -4.42 15.04 0.85
C LYS A 2 -4.90 13.90 1.75
N ARG A 3 -5.08 12.69 1.19
CA ARG A 3 -5.45 11.49 1.95
C ARG A 3 -4.34 11.26 2.99
N LEU A 4 -4.68 11.35 4.28
CA LEU A 4 -3.79 10.99 5.38
C LEU A 4 -3.52 9.50 5.27
N LEU A 5 -2.37 9.16 4.71
CA LEU A 5 -1.85 7.81 4.77
C LEU A 5 -1.52 7.51 6.24
N PRO A 6 -1.94 6.38 6.83
CA PRO A 6 -1.49 6.00 8.16
C PRO A 6 0.04 6.12 8.26
N VAL A 7 0.52 6.65 9.39
CA VAL A 7 1.90 7.14 9.61
C VAL A 7 2.99 6.10 9.26
N GLY A 8 2.63 4.82 9.13
CA GLY A 8 3.48 3.73 8.65
C GLY A 8 3.74 3.66 7.13
N LEU A 9 3.05 4.44 6.29
CA LEU A 9 3.29 4.53 4.83
C LEU A 9 4.45 5.47 4.46
N ASN A 10 4.98 6.23 5.43
CA ASN A 10 6.05 7.22 5.20
C ASN A 10 7.43 6.59 4.93
N VAL A 11 7.52 5.26 4.95
CA VAL A 11 8.77 4.50 4.77
C VAL A 11 8.86 3.87 3.38
N PHE A 12 7.74 3.74 2.66
CA PHE A 12 7.69 3.05 1.37
C PHE A 12 7.77 4.02 0.18
N GLY A 13 8.43 3.58 -0.89
CA GLY A 13 8.44 4.27 -2.17
C GLY A 13 7.15 4.02 -2.96
N GLY A 14 6.97 4.74 -4.08
CA GLY A 14 5.73 4.67 -4.87
C GLY A 14 5.34 3.25 -5.32
N ARG A 15 6.30 2.36 -5.57
CA ARG A 15 6.05 0.97 -5.95
C ARG A 15 5.46 0.17 -4.79
N GLU A 16 6.10 0.18 -3.64
CA GLU A 16 5.64 -0.57 -2.47
C GLU A 16 4.29 -0.03 -1.97
N LEU A 17 4.05 1.28 -2.10
CA LEU A 17 2.75 1.90 -1.84
C LEU A 17 1.65 1.39 -2.79
N ASP A 18 1.95 1.20 -4.06
CA ASP A 18 1.02 0.63 -5.04
C ASP A 18 0.70 -0.84 -4.70
N ILE A 19 1.72 -1.62 -4.34
CA ILE A 19 1.55 -3.00 -3.87
C ILE A 19 0.64 -3.03 -2.63
N VAL A 20 0.81 -2.12 -1.66
CA VAL A 20 -0.09 -2.02 -0.49
C VAL A 20 -1.55 -1.80 -0.90
N GLN A 21 -1.81 -0.98 -1.93
CA GLN A 21 -3.18 -0.78 -2.41
C GLN A 21 -3.74 -2.03 -3.07
N GLN A 22 -2.96 -2.73 -3.89
CA GLN A 22 -3.37 -4.00 -4.49
C GLN A 22 -3.65 -5.08 -3.41
N THR A 23 -2.80 -5.15 -2.39
CA THR A 23 -2.98 -6.02 -1.23
C THR A 23 -4.27 -5.71 -0.47
N LYS A 24 -4.61 -4.42 -0.29
CA LYS A 24 -5.89 -4.01 0.32
C LYS A 24 -7.08 -4.57 -0.47
N GLU A 25 -7.09 -4.46 -1.80
CA GLU A 25 -8.19 -5.01 -2.62
C GLU A 25 -8.33 -6.53 -2.45
N LYS A 26 -7.22 -7.26 -2.32
CA LYS A 26 -7.23 -8.71 -2.06
C LYS A 26 -7.81 -9.06 -0.69
N PHE A 27 -7.50 -8.28 0.34
CA PHE A 27 -8.12 -8.44 1.66
C PHE A 27 -9.63 -8.16 1.64
N LEU A 28 -10.08 -7.13 0.91
CA LEU A 28 -11.50 -6.84 0.74
C LEU A 28 -12.22 -7.98 -0.03
N ALA A 29 -11.53 -8.61 -0.98
CA ALA A 29 -11.99 -9.81 -1.68
C ALA A 29 -11.93 -11.09 -0.83
N LYS A 30 -11.48 -11.01 0.44
CA LYS A 30 -11.31 -12.14 1.36
C LYS A 30 -10.42 -13.25 0.80
N GLU A 31 -9.40 -12.87 0.03
CA GLU A 31 -8.41 -13.82 -0.49
C GLU A 31 -7.58 -14.43 0.66
N ASN A 32 -7.11 -15.66 0.47
CA ASN A 32 -6.29 -16.35 1.47
C ASN A 32 -4.96 -15.63 1.68
N GLU A 33 -4.54 -15.47 2.94
CA GLU A 33 -3.34 -14.72 3.30
C GLU A 33 -2.04 -15.28 2.67
N GLU A 34 -1.93 -16.61 2.53
CA GLU A 34 -0.76 -17.22 1.87
C GLU A 34 -0.67 -16.83 0.40
N LYS A 35 -1.82 -16.79 -0.29
CA LYS A 35 -1.89 -16.32 -1.68
C LYS A 35 -1.53 -14.84 -1.79
N ILE A 36 -1.89 -14.03 -0.78
CA ILE A 36 -1.52 -12.62 -0.71
C ILE A 36 0.00 -12.47 -0.50
N ARG A 37 0.61 -13.29 0.37
CA ARG A 37 2.08 -13.35 0.58
C ARG A 37 2.80 -13.68 -0.71
N GLU A 38 2.39 -14.74 -1.39
CA GLU A 38 2.95 -15.15 -2.68
C GLU A 38 2.81 -14.05 -3.75
N PHE A 39 1.65 -13.41 -3.81
CA PHE A 39 1.40 -12.29 -4.71
C PHE A 39 2.38 -11.13 -4.48
N ILE A 40 2.56 -10.70 -3.22
CA ILE A 40 3.46 -9.61 -2.88
C ILE A 40 4.90 -9.98 -3.27
N ARG A 41 5.36 -11.20 -2.94
CA ARG A 41 6.69 -11.68 -3.34
C ARG A 41 6.87 -11.62 -4.85
N SER A 42 5.88 -12.11 -5.61
CA SER A 42 5.93 -12.08 -7.07
C SER A 42 6.05 -10.65 -7.62
N LEU A 43 5.37 -9.68 -7.01
CA LEU A 43 5.43 -8.28 -7.42
C LEU A 43 6.74 -7.61 -7.05
N LEU A 44 7.39 -8.02 -5.96
CA LEU A 44 8.69 -7.49 -5.54
C LEU A 44 9.83 -8.04 -6.41
N ASP A 45 9.74 -9.31 -6.80
CA ASP A 45 10.74 -10.02 -7.62
C ASP A 45 10.79 -9.54 -9.08
N ILE A 46 9.71 -8.94 -9.60
CA ILE A 46 9.71 -8.39 -10.96
C ILE A 46 10.77 -7.28 -11.04
N PRO A 47 11.83 -7.44 -11.85
CA PRO A 47 12.79 -6.37 -12.05
C PRO A 47 12.06 -5.21 -12.72
N VAL A 48 12.21 -4.01 -12.15
CA VAL A 48 11.51 -2.85 -12.69
C VAL A 48 12.02 -2.60 -14.11
N LYS A 49 11.13 -2.81 -15.09
CA LYS A 49 11.35 -2.35 -16.46
C LYS A 49 11.44 -0.83 -16.42
N ASN A 50 12.66 -0.30 -16.37
CA ASN A 50 12.88 1.08 -16.78
C ASN A 50 12.92 1.02 -18.31
N ASP A 51 11.79 1.25 -18.97
CA ASP A 51 11.82 1.60 -20.38
C ASP A 51 12.42 3.02 -20.47
N PRO A 52 13.63 3.19 -21.04
CA PRO A 52 14.27 4.49 -21.14
C PRO A 52 13.50 5.47 -22.05
N THR A 53 12.49 4.99 -22.78
CA THR A 53 11.65 5.76 -23.70
C THR A 53 10.34 6.25 -23.06
N ASP A 54 10.05 5.82 -21.83
CA ASP A 54 8.82 6.18 -21.14
C ASP A 54 8.85 7.65 -20.70
N LYS A 55 7.93 8.47 -21.24
CA LYS A 55 7.86 9.93 -21.01
C LYS A 55 7.69 10.29 -19.53
N ASN A 56 7.23 9.34 -18.71
CA ASN A 56 7.04 9.48 -17.27
C ASN A 56 8.14 8.81 -16.43
N ALA A 57 9.19 8.25 -17.06
CA ALA A 57 10.29 7.57 -16.35
C ALA A 57 10.99 8.49 -15.33
N TRP A 58 11.09 9.79 -15.61
CA TRP A 58 11.69 10.76 -14.69
C TRP A 58 10.87 10.97 -13.41
N GLN A 59 9.53 10.93 -13.49
CA GLN A 59 8.64 11.01 -12.32
C GLN A 59 8.77 9.76 -11.46
N LEU A 60 8.76 8.59 -12.08
CA LEU A 60 8.93 7.31 -11.39
C LEU A 60 10.29 7.23 -10.67
N ASN A 61 11.35 7.71 -11.32
CA ASN A 61 12.69 7.76 -10.74
C ASN A 61 12.77 8.75 -9.56
N LEU A 62 12.05 9.87 -9.62
CA LEU A 62 11.97 10.85 -8.54
C LEU A 62 11.27 10.27 -7.30
N TYR A 63 10.08 9.68 -7.46
CA TYR A 63 9.36 9.04 -6.35
C TYR A 63 10.17 7.90 -5.72
N ARG A 64 10.94 7.16 -6.53
CA ARG A 64 11.88 6.14 -6.05
C ARG A 64 13.01 6.72 -5.21
N LYS A 65 13.66 7.80 -5.68
CA LYS A 65 14.75 8.47 -4.94
C LYS A 65 14.26 9.04 -3.62
N ILE A 66 13.07 9.63 -3.59
CA ILE A 66 12.45 10.16 -2.37
C ILE A 66 12.16 9.02 -1.38
N GLY A 67 11.54 7.92 -1.82
CA GLY A 67 11.28 6.75 -0.97
C GLY A 67 12.55 6.14 -0.37
N LYS A 68 13.60 5.95 -1.18
CA LYS A 68 14.91 5.47 -0.70
C LYS A 68 15.57 6.43 0.30
N SER A 69 15.40 7.74 0.12
CA SER A 69 15.91 8.75 1.05
C SER A 69 15.20 8.71 2.40
N GLN A 70 13.91 8.35 2.47
CA GLN A 70 13.15 8.23 3.73
C GLN A 70 13.53 6.98 4.53
N MET A 71 14.16 6.00 3.88
CA MET A 71 14.70 4.78 4.50
C MET A 71 16.12 4.98 5.07
N ARG A 72 16.80 6.09 4.77
CA ARG A 72 18.18 6.35 5.17
C ARG A 72 18.25 6.56 6.70
N GLY A 73 18.75 5.56 7.43
CA GLY A 73 18.91 5.58 8.89
C GLY A 73 18.10 4.53 9.66
N LYS A 74 17.26 3.74 8.97
CA LYS A 74 16.71 2.48 9.51
C LYS A 74 17.49 1.32 8.90
N GLU A 75 17.69 0.24 9.67
CA GLU A 75 18.34 -0.99 9.18
C GLU A 75 17.75 -1.40 7.82
N GLU A 76 18.60 -1.84 6.89
CA GLU A 76 18.13 -2.35 5.60
C GLU A 76 17.15 -3.49 5.84
N MET A 77 15.89 -3.24 5.51
CA MET A 77 14.82 -4.20 5.76
C MET A 77 14.97 -5.37 4.79
N THR A 78 15.02 -6.60 5.32
CA THR A 78 15.11 -7.81 4.51
C THR A 78 13.91 -7.93 3.57
N HIS A 79 14.05 -8.67 2.47
CA HIS A 79 12.96 -8.90 1.52
C HIS A 79 11.69 -9.40 2.21
N ASP A 80 11.84 -10.35 3.13
CA ASP A 80 10.72 -10.90 3.90
C ASP A 80 10.12 -9.88 4.89
N GLY A 81 10.96 -9.01 5.47
CA GLY A 81 10.50 -7.89 6.28
C GLY A 81 9.68 -6.85 5.48
N VAL A 82 10.01 -6.65 4.20
CA VAL A 82 9.19 -5.82 3.29
C VAL A 82 7.83 -6.46 3.05
N VAL A 83 7.80 -7.77 2.76
CA VAL A 83 6.56 -8.53 2.52
C VAL A 83 5.63 -8.43 3.74
N GLU A 84 6.14 -8.76 4.92
CA GLU A 84 5.37 -8.71 6.17
C GLU A 84 4.79 -7.32 6.44
N LYS A 85 5.59 -6.28 6.19
CA LYS A 85 5.12 -4.91 6.41
C LYS A 85 4.08 -4.48 5.38
N ILE A 86 4.18 -4.92 4.13
CA ILE A 86 3.14 -4.69 3.12
C ILE A 86 1.84 -5.39 3.50
N ILE A 87 1.91 -6.64 3.99
CA ILE A 87 0.73 -7.40 4.45
C ILE A 87 0.02 -6.66 5.57
N ASN A 88 0.75 -6.34 6.64
CA ASN A 88 0.21 -5.63 7.79
C ASN A 88 -0.44 -4.31 7.38
N MET A 89 0.19 -3.56 6.49
CA MET A 89 -0.37 -2.30 6.00
C MET A 89 -1.60 -2.50 5.11
N GLY A 90 -1.59 -3.46 4.20
CA GLY A 90 -2.73 -3.78 3.35
C GLY A 90 -3.96 -4.17 4.17
N GLN A 91 -3.76 -4.97 5.22
CA GLN A 91 -4.82 -5.37 6.14
C GLN A 91 -5.36 -4.19 6.94
N VAL A 92 -4.49 -3.35 7.51
CA VAL A 92 -4.92 -2.13 8.24
C VAL A 92 -5.74 -1.22 7.34
N VAL A 93 -5.30 -0.99 6.11
CA VAL A 93 -6.03 -0.14 5.16
C VAL A 93 -7.38 -0.76 4.77
N ALA A 94 -7.45 -2.09 4.63
CA ALA A 94 -8.71 -2.78 4.33
C ALA A 94 -9.70 -2.68 5.48
N ILE A 95 -9.25 -2.89 6.72
CA ILE A 95 -10.09 -2.73 7.93
C ILE A 95 -10.57 -1.28 8.04
N LEU A 96 -9.68 -0.32 7.87
CA LEU A 96 -10.03 1.11 7.92
C LEU A 96 -11.09 1.45 6.87
N HIS A 97 -10.97 0.91 5.65
CA HIS A 97 -11.96 1.10 4.60
C HIS A 97 -13.35 0.59 5.01
N VAL A 98 -13.42 -0.63 5.56
CA VAL A 98 -14.70 -1.20 6.03
C VAL A 98 -15.29 -0.37 7.17
N VAL A 99 -14.48 0.04 8.15
CA VAL A 99 -14.94 0.85 9.27
C VAL A 99 -15.46 2.21 8.79
N SER A 100 -14.78 2.87 7.85
CA SER A 100 -15.27 4.11 7.25
C SER A 100 -16.64 3.94 6.59
N LEU A 101 -16.83 2.88 5.80
CA LEU A 101 -18.13 2.60 5.17
C LEU A 101 -19.25 2.35 6.20
N LEU A 102 -18.95 1.68 7.30
CA LEU A 102 -19.92 1.42 8.38
C LEU A 102 -20.31 2.71 9.12
N LEU A 103 -19.36 3.61 9.35
CA LEU A 103 -19.62 4.90 9.98
C LEU A 103 -20.49 5.79 9.08
N ASP A 104 -20.21 5.80 7.77
CA ASP A 104 -21.01 6.56 6.80
C ASP A 104 -22.45 6.03 6.72
N TYR A 105 -22.63 4.70 6.76
CA TYR A 105 -23.95 4.07 6.78
C TYR A 105 -24.75 4.40 8.06
N SER A 106 -24.12 4.27 9.24
CA SER A 106 -24.73 4.59 10.54
C SER A 106 -25.16 6.06 10.65
N PHE A 107 -24.34 6.97 10.09
CA PHE A 107 -24.67 8.40 10.04
C PHE A 107 -25.85 8.69 9.11
N SER A 108 -25.97 7.98 7.98
CA SER A 108 -27.12 8.12 7.07
C SER A 108 -28.42 7.66 7.74
N ASP A 109 -28.42 6.52 8.43
CA ASP A 109 -29.62 5.98 9.09
C ASP A 109 -30.10 6.86 10.24
N THR A 110 -29.17 7.45 11.00
CA THR A 110 -29.52 8.38 12.09
C THR A 110 -30.10 9.70 11.59
N VAL A 111 -29.69 10.19 10.41
CA VAL A 111 -30.26 11.39 9.78
C VAL A 111 -31.62 11.10 9.13
N LEU A 112 -31.85 9.89 8.60
CA LEU A 112 -33.15 9.50 8.03
C LEU A 112 -34.24 9.24 9.09
N LEU A 113 -33.86 9.02 10.34
CA LEU A 113 -34.77 8.80 11.47
C LEU A 113 -35.17 10.09 12.21
N LEU A 114 -34.67 11.26 11.79
CA LEU A 114 -34.97 12.59 12.32
C LEU A 114 -35.82 13.40 11.32
#